data_AF-A0A2V5JHJ5-F1
#
_entry.id   AF-A0A2V5JHJ5-F1
#
_cell.length_a   1.000
_cell.length_b   1.000
_cell.length_c   1.000
_cell.angle_alpha   90.00
_cell.angle_beta   90.00
_cell.angle_gamma   90.00
#
_symmetry.space_group_name_H-M   'P 1'
#
loop_
_entity.id
_entity.type
_entity.pdbx_description
1 polymer ?
#
loop_
_entity_poly.entity_id
_entity_poly.type
_entity_poly.pdbx_seq_one_letter_code
_entity_poly.pdbx_strand_id
1 'polypeptide(L)' 'GSSSAGGAFRKLRDSDNEPGQDFSYPSLVRARDGTFYLTYTWHYRSAIKCVHFDANWLGLNPIIVGR' A
#
# COMPACT_ATOMS: atom_id res chain seq x y z
N GLY A 1 5.79 -11.42 -14.53
CA GLY A 1 4.43 -11.90 -14.84
C GLY A 1 3.63 -11.86 -13.57
N SER A 2 2.52 -11.11 -13.53
CA SER A 2 1.60 -11.15 -12.39
C SER A 2 0.71 -12.38 -12.55
N SER A 3 0.97 -13.41 -11.73
CA SER A 3 0.23 -14.68 -11.74
C SER A 3 -0.93 -14.59 -10.76
N SER A 4 -2.06 -14.07 -11.23
CA SER A 4 -3.40 -14.41 -10.76
C SER A 4 -4.39 -13.57 -11.54
N ALA A 5 -5.15 -14.23 -12.42
CA ALA A 5 -6.29 -13.66 -13.12
C ALA A 5 -7.26 -13.05 -12.10
N GLY A 6 -7.31 -11.72 -12.00
CA GLY A 6 -8.36 -10.92 -11.36
C GLY A 6 -9.02 -11.49 -10.10
N GLY A 7 -8.26 -12.17 -9.24
CA GLY A 7 -8.79 -12.90 -8.10
C GLY A 7 -9.33 -11.96 -7.02
N ALA A 8 -10.25 -12.46 -6.20
CA ALA A 8 -10.91 -11.73 -5.12
C ALA A 8 -9.94 -10.82 -4.35
N PHE A 9 -10.25 -9.53 -4.29
CA PHE A 9 -9.48 -8.58 -3.51
C PHE A 9 -9.76 -8.78 -2.02
N ARG A 10 -8.70 -8.90 -1.23
CA ARG A 10 -8.78 -8.92 0.23
C ARG A 10 -8.12 -7.66 0.78
N LYS A 11 -8.86 -6.93 1.61
CA LYS A 11 -8.31 -5.83 2.41
C LYS A 11 -7.30 -6.39 3.41
N LEU A 12 -6.07 -5.85 3.41
CA LEU A 12 -5.01 -6.25 4.35
C LEU A 12 -4.91 -5.30 5.54
N ARG A 13 -4.84 -3.99 5.26
CA ARG A 13 -4.64 -2.94 6.27
C ARG A 13 -5.09 -1.58 5.74
N ASP A 14 -5.50 -0.70 6.63
CA ASP A 14 -5.72 0.72 6.36
C ASP A 14 -4.42 1.49 6.60
N SER A 15 -4.05 2.37 5.66
CA SER A 15 -2.96 3.33 5.90
C SER A 15 -3.43 4.49 6.78
N ASP A 16 -4.67 4.92 6.59
CA ASP A 16 -5.40 5.88 7.43
C ASP A 16 -6.89 5.58 7.40
N ASN A 17 -7.60 5.99 8.46
CA ASN A 17 -9.04 5.79 8.60
C ASN A 17 -9.70 6.90 9.44
N GLU A 18 -9.35 8.16 9.17
CA GLU A 18 -9.94 9.30 9.87
C GLU A 18 -11.36 9.60 9.35
N PRO A 19 -12.39 9.62 10.21
CA PRO A 19 -13.75 9.96 9.80
C PRO A 19 -13.86 11.39 9.26
N GLY A 20 -14.61 11.57 8.17
CA GLY A 20 -14.86 12.90 7.59
C GLY A 20 -13.74 13.46 6.73
N GLN A 21 -12.65 12.71 6.55
CA GLN A 21 -11.59 13.02 5.57
C GLN A 21 -11.88 12.39 4.21
N ASP A 22 -11.43 13.06 3.14
CA ASP A 22 -11.36 12.51 1.79
C ASP A 22 -9.91 12.09 1.48
N PHE A 23 -9.76 10.83 1.07
CA PHE A 23 -8.51 10.24 0.60
C PHE A 23 -8.70 9.80 -0.85
N SER A 24 -7.97 10.44 -1.77
CA SER A 24 -8.13 10.19 -3.21
C SER A 24 -6.80 10.23 -3.96
N TYR A 25 -6.84 9.81 -5.22
CA TYR A 25 -5.68 9.76 -6.13
C TYR A 25 -4.47 8.99 -5.58
N PRO A 26 -4.64 7.70 -5.21
CA PRO A 26 -3.52 6.91 -4.74
C PRO A 26 -2.53 6.59 -5.85
N SER A 27 -1.24 6.59 -5.52
CA SER A 27 -0.17 6.04 -6.34
C SER A 27 0.72 5.15 -5.49
N LEU A 28 1.07 3.96 -5.99
CA LEU A 28 1.88 2.98 -5.29
C LEU A 28 3.12 2.64 -6.13
N VAL A 29 4.30 2.81 -5.53
CA VAL A 29 5.59 2.49 -6.14
C VAL A 29 6.32 1.48 -5.28
N ARG A 30 6.85 0.41 -5.89
CA ARG A 30 7.77 -0.52 -5.23
C ARG A 30 9.22 -0.06 -5.48
N ALA A 31 9.97 0.14 -4.41
CA ALA A 31 11.39 0.50 -4.47
C ALA A 31 12.27 -0.73 -4.74
N ARG A 32 13.54 -0.48 -5.10
CA ARG A 32 14.50 -1.54 -5.43
C ARG A 32 14.84 -2.43 -4.24
N ASP A 33 14.76 -1.90 -3.03
CA ASP A 33 14.98 -2.64 -1.78
C ASP A 33 13.79 -3.54 -1.38
N GLY A 34 12.71 -3.54 -2.17
CA GLY A 34 11.51 -4.34 -1.93
C GLY A 34 10.46 -3.65 -1.06
N THR A 35 10.71 -2.43 -0.56
CA THR A 35 9.72 -1.62 0.15
C THR A 35 8.76 -0.91 -0.81
N PHE A 36 7.73 -0.27 -0.27
CA PHE A 36 6.66 0.38 -1.00
C PHE A 36 6.46 1.82 -0.52
N TYR A 37 6.19 2.72 -1.46
CA TYR A 37 5.77 4.09 -1.23
C TYR A 37 4.35 4.26 -1.76
N LEU A 38 3.41 4.55 -0.85
CA LEU A 38 2.04 4.92 -1.17
C LEU A 38 1.87 6.42 -0.99
N THR A 39 1.45 7.12 -2.04
CA THR A 39 1.07 8.53 -1.96
C THR A 39 -0.41 8.72 -2.27
N TYR A 40 -1.04 9.68 -1.59
CA TYR A 40 -2.47 10.00 -1.76
C TYR A 40 -2.73 11.43 -1.26
N THR A 41 -3.85 12.00 -1.67
CA THR A 41 -4.33 13.27 -1.15
C THR A 41 -4.77 13.13 0.31
N TRP A 42 -4.46 14.15 1.11
CA TRP A 42 -4.71 14.21 2.55
C TRP A 42 -5.26 15.58 2.94
N HIS A 43 -5.98 15.67 4.07
CA HIS A 43 -6.62 16.90 4.58
C HIS A 43 -7.39 17.64 3.48
N TYR A 44 -8.48 17.04 2.98
CA TYR A 44 -9.30 17.63 1.91
C TYR A 44 -8.48 18.03 0.67
N ARG A 45 -7.47 17.21 0.31
CA ARG A 45 -6.58 17.44 -0.83
C ARG A 45 -5.71 18.70 -0.74
N SER A 46 -5.53 19.23 0.46
CA SER A 46 -4.59 20.34 0.72
C SER A 46 -3.14 19.88 0.81
N ALA A 47 -2.89 18.59 1.00
CA ALA A 47 -1.56 18.01 1.08
C ALA A 47 -1.51 16.64 0.36
N ILE A 48 -0.29 16.21 0.06
CA ILE A 48 0.01 14.84 -0.35
C ILE A 48 0.71 14.15 0.81
N LYS A 49 0.16 13.03 1.27
CA LYS A 49 0.80 12.18 2.28
C LYS A 49 1.58 11.07 1.58
N CYS A 50 2.70 10.66 2.17
CA CYS A 50 3.54 9.57 1.68
C CYS A 50 3.74 8.57 2.82
N VAL A 51 3.37 7.31 2.59
CA VAL A 51 3.54 6.20 3.54
C VAL A 51 4.55 5.24 2.95
N HIS A 52 5.62 4.98 3.69
CA HIS A 52 6.66 4.02 3.36
C HIS A 52 6.50 2.77 4.22
N PHE A 53 6.42 1.59 3.61
CA PHE A 53 6.22 0.32 4.32
C PHE A 53 6.80 -0.88 3.58
N ASP A 54 6.93 -2.01 4.26
CA ASP A 54 7.42 -3.27 3.70
C ASP A 54 6.32 -4.35 3.66
N ALA A 55 6.68 -5.56 3.21
CA ALA A 55 5.74 -6.68 3.17
C ALA A 55 5.30 -7.15 4.58
N ASN A 56 6.16 -7.01 5.59
CA ASN A 56 5.82 -7.40 6.96
C ASN A 56 4.72 -6.49 7.53
N TRP A 57 4.75 -5.19 7.21
CA TRP A 57 3.69 -4.26 7.58
C TRP A 57 2.34 -4.66 7.00
N LEU A 58 2.32 -5.27 5.82
CA LEU A 58 1.11 -5.86 5.21
C LEU A 58 0.67 -7.19 5.83
N GLY A 59 1.42 -7.71 6.82
CA GLY A 59 1.21 -9.05 7.38
C GLY A 59 1.53 -10.17 6.38
N LEU A 60 2.26 -9.86 5.31
CA LEU A 60 2.76 -10.85 4.38
C LEU A 60 4.06 -11.39 4.97
N ASN A 61 4.03 -12.62 5.45
CA ASN A 61 5.26 -13.31 5.80
C ASN A 61 6.17 -13.34 4.56
N PRO A 62 7.47 -13.04 4.67
CA PRO A 62 8.37 -13.25 3.54
C PRO A 62 8.25 -14.72 3.15
N ILE A 63 7.85 -14.97 1.90
CA ILE A 63 8.03 -16.29 1.32
C ILE A 63 9.55 -16.47 1.34
N ILE A 64 10.05 -17.26 2.29
CA ILE A 64 11.41 -17.79 2.22
C ILE A 64 11.37 -18.69 0.99
N VAL A 65 11.73 -18.12 -0.17
CA VAL A 65 12.05 -18.92 -1.34
C VAL A 65 13.33 -19.65 -0.95
N GLY A 66 13.15 -20.90 -0.52
CA GLY A 66 14.23 -21.80 -0.17
C GLY A 66 15.26 -21.88 -1.28
N ARG A 67 16.51 -21.95 -0.84
CA ARG A 67 17.74 -22.10 -1.63
C ARG A 67 17.71 -23.35 -2.51
#